data_AF-A0A5S4G527-F1
#
_entry.id   AF-A0A5S4G527-F1
#
_cell.length_a   1.000
_cell.length_b   1.000
_cell.length_c   1.000
_cell.angle_alpha   90.00
_cell.angle_beta   90.00
_cell.angle_gamma   90.00
#
_symmetry.space_group_name_H-M   'P 1'
#
loop_
_entity.id
_entity.type
_entity.pdbx_description
1 polymer ?
#
loop_
_entity_poly.entity_id
_entity_poly.type
_entity_poly.pdbx_seq_one_letter_code
_entity_poly.pdbx_strand_id
1 'polypeptide(L)'
;FEGARGLSGVGFATAAVAGLAIDGAVRMCFATWDPVWRDGVGPWLACLAFVGVGAAALYRELASGPIAPPGVSWRDALGAAAFGPFLAVQVLVLSSPAFVASSGWLSLTAAHVTIVAGQGLALAFLASGLAVRAVPGGVCVLGGTLLGVGAGAVAGTYAVAGIEVVPVVIVGQVLAAWLLAVAVRAPLRRAGTGGPVRRIDAGAALGGLLIAVVLIPYQVSAVSPLPFPNNLLPGLAGILLGALAAFAAARGGPLPARAPLRALTAGGAALLLLIGTAVFTVAAPDGKAPPAAANGQVRVLSYNIHDAVDQSGRLDPEGIARVIEGQRAQVVLLQEAGRGALTSGTTDVGVWLSRRLGMKLIWGPAADGQFGNAILTSLPVRKSGSGRMSRGDWSQIRGYVWARLAVGKATMDVWSTHLEGGDDQADERSREIAALLRAWGGAPRTIIGGDFQTDAGSPELAALTDGTDLRSAALGGQAYPTRPDGSTHDWIFGSDGVLVTDYEVPKSDASDHYPVAVTVRIGR
;
A
#
# COMPACT_ATOMS: atom_id res chain seq x y z
N PHE A 1 -23.45 -31.12 -11.71
CA PHE A 1 -22.73 -30.25 -10.75
C PHE A 1 -23.45 -28.92 -10.52
N GLU A 2 -23.62 -28.02 -11.50
CA GLU A 2 -24.33 -26.74 -11.26
C GLU A 2 -25.81 -26.91 -10.88
N GLY A 3 -26.54 -27.86 -11.48
CA GLY A 3 -27.91 -28.20 -11.04
C GLY A 3 -27.98 -28.86 -9.65
N ALA A 4 -26.92 -29.59 -9.24
CA ALA A 4 -26.87 -30.36 -8.00
C ALA A 4 -26.31 -29.56 -6.80
N ARG A 5 -25.32 -28.68 -7.04
CA ARG A 5 -24.64 -27.85 -6.02
C ARG A 5 -24.76 -26.35 -6.24
N GLY A 6 -25.25 -25.88 -7.39
CA GLY A 6 -25.34 -24.44 -7.69
C GLY A 6 -24.02 -23.77 -8.07
N LEU A 7 -22.94 -24.55 -8.25
CA LEU A 7 -21.60 -24.03 -8.51
C LEU A 7 -21.42 -23.73 -9.99
N SER A 8 -21.21 -22.45 -10.31
CA SER A 8 -20.96 -21.93 -11.66
C SER A 8 -19.71 -21.05 -11.66
N GLY A 9 -19.10 -20.81 -12.82
CA GLY A 9 -17.96 -19.87 -12.92
C GLY A 9 -18.30 -18.47 -12.40
N VAL A 10 -19.57 -18.06 -12.53
CA VAL A 10 -20.08 -16.82 -11.95
C VAL A 10 -20.27 -16.90 -10.45
N GLY A 11 -20.76 -18.04 -9.94
CA GLY A 11 -20.80 -18.27 -8.51
C GLY A 11 -19.41 -18.17 -7.88
N PHE A 12 -18.39 -18.75 -8.54
CA PHE A 12 -17.01 -18.63 -8.11
C PHE A 12 -16.50 -17.18 -8.16
N ALA A 13 -16.69 -16.48 -9.29
CA ALA A 13 -16.26 -15.08 -9.40
C ALA A 13 -17.00 -14.16 -8.40
N THR A 14 -18.30 -14.37 -8.18
CA THR A 14 -19.08 -13.65 -7.16
C THR A 14 -18.53 -13.92 -5.76
N ALA A 15 -18.23 -15.19 -5.44
CA ALA A 15 -17.63 -15.55 -4.15
C ALA A 15 -16.23 -14.96 -3.98
N ALA A 16 -15.40 -14.92 -5.04
CA ALA A 16 -14.08 -14.32 -5.01
C ALA A 16 -14.15 -12.80 -4.73
N VAL A 17 -15.02 -12.08 -5.45
CA VAL A 17 -15.22 -10.64 -5.22
C VAL A 17 -15.84 -10.37 -3.84
N ALA A 18 -16.78 -11.21 -3.39
CA ALA A 18 -17.34 -11.11 -2.04
C ALA A 18 -16.31 -11.42 -0.93
N GLY A 19 -15.36 -12.32 -1.19
CA GLY A 19 -14.24 -12.58 -0.29
C GLY A 19 -13.32 -11.36 -0.16
N LEU A 20 -12.93 -10.76 -1.30
CA LEU A 20 -12.16 -9.51 -1.32
C LEU A 20 -12.90 -8.36 -0.63
N ALA A 21 -14.23 -8.32 -0.78
CA ALA A 21 -15.10 -7.36 -0.11
C ALA A 21 -15.01 -7.47 1.42
N ILE A 22 -15.10 -8.70 1.95
CA ILE A 22 -14.99 -8.96 3.38
C ILE A 22 -13.57 -8.68 3.91
N ASP A 23 -12.55 -9.09 3.15
CA ASP A 23 -11.14 -8.81 3.47
C ASP A 23 -10.87 -7.29 3.56
N GLY A 24 -11.27 -6.53 2.54
CA GLY A 24 -11.15 -5.07 2.54
C GLY A 24 -11.87 -4.40 3.71
N ALA A 25 -13.07 -4.87 4.06
CA ALA A 25 -13.81 -4.38 5.21
C ALA A 25 -13.06 -4.60 6.53
N VAL A 26 -12.49 -5.80 6.72
CA VAL A 26 -11.72 -6.14 7.91
C VAL A 26 -10.43 -5.32 7.98
N ARG A 27 -9.67 -5.23 6.88
CA ARG A 27 -8.48 -4.37 6.81
C ARG A 27 -8.81 -2.95 7.23
N MET A 28 -9.91 -2.38 6.75
CA MET A 28 -10.33 -1.02 7.13
C MET A 28 -10.70 -0.89 8.60
N CYS A 29 -11.39 -1.88 9.19
CA CYS A 29 -11.66 -1.89 10.64
C CYS A 29 -10.38 -1.82 11.49
N PHE A 30 -9.27 -2.34 10.98
CA PHE A 30 -7.96 -2.31 11.66
C PHE A 30 -7.00 -1.25 11.08
N ALA A 31 -7.52 -0.24 10.37
CA ALA A 31 -6.73 0.83 9.75
C ALA A 31 -5.59 0.31 8.86
N THR A 32 -5.88 -0.73 8.08
CA THR A 32 -5.02 -1.46 7.13
C THR A 32 -3.87 -2.29 7.73
N TRP A 33 -3.62 -2.20 9.05
CA TRP A 33 -2.70 -3.14 9.72
C TRP A 33 -3.45 -4.43 10.04
N ASP A 34 -3.16 -5.49 9.27
CA ASP A 34 -3.90 -6.75 9.30
C ASP A 34 -3.96 -7.35 10.72
N PRO A 35 -5.13 -7.83 11.19
CA PRO A 35 -5.26 -8.42 12.52
C PRO A 35 -4.30 -9.60 12.78
N VAL A 36 -3.83 -10.31 11.75
CA VAL A 36 -2.88 -11.42 11.91
C VAL A 36 -1.52 -10.97 12.46
N TRP A 37 -1.20 -9.69 12.34
CA TRP A 37 0.05 -9.08 12.81
C TRP A 37 -0.11 -8.26 14.07
N ARG A 38 -1.29 -8.31 14.69
CA ARG A 38 -1.62 -7.51 15.86
C ARG A 38 -1.79 -8.40 17.08
N ASP A 39 -1.20 -7.95 18.18
CA ASP A 39 -1.46 -8.55 19.48
C ASP A 39 -2.83 -8.12 20.02
N GLY A 40 -3.43 -8.99 20.83
CA GLY A 40 -4.66 -8.70 21.57
C GLY A 40 -5.87 -9.53 21.14
N VAL A 41 -6.85 -9.60 22.05
CA VAL A 41 -8.03 -10.49 21.90
C VAL A 41 -8.87 -10.13 20.67
N GLY A 42 -9.07 -8.83 20.40
CA GLY A 42 -9.88 -8.37 19.27
C GLY A 42 -9.37 -8.86 17.90
N PRO A 43 -8.10 -8.58 17.52
CA PRO A 43 -7.49 -9.11 16.31
C PRO A 43 -7.58 -10.64 16.21
N TRP A 44 -7.23 -11.37 17.27
CA TRP A 44 -7.32 -12.83 17.29
C TRP A 44 -8.74 -13.36 17.10
N LEU A 45 -9.76 -12.71 17.68
CA LEU A 45 -11.16 -13.06 17.44
C LEU A 45 -11.55 -12.86 15.98
N ALA A 46 -11.06 -11.81 15.32
CA ALA A 46 -11.29 -11.61 13.89
C ALA A 46 -10.65 -12.75 13.07
N CYS A 47 -9.40 -13.10 13.34
CA CYS A 47 -8.73 -14.23 12.68
C CYS A 47 -9.47 -15.56 12.91
N LEU A 48 -9.88 -15.85 14.15
CA LEU A 48 -10.65 -17.05 14.49
C LEU A 48 -12.02 -17.08 13.80
N ALA A 49 -12.66 -15.92 13.59
CA ALA A 49 -13.90 -15.85 12.84
C ALA A 49 -13.71 -16.27 11.37
N PHE A 50 -12.64 -15.83 10.70
CA PHE A 50 -12.30 -16.28 9.35
C PHE A 50 -12.02 -17.78 9.29
N VAL A 51 -11.23 -18.30 10.23
CA VAL A 51 -10.94 -19.74 10.33
C VAL A 51 -12.23 -20.53 10.56
N GLY A 52 -13.10 -20.05 11.45
CA GLY A 52 -14.39 -20.67 11.74
C GLY A 52 -15.34 -20.69 10.55
N VAL A 53 -15.43 -19.59 9.79
CA VAL A 53 -16.22 -19.52 8.55
C VAL A 53 -15.67 -20.48 7.50
N GLY A 54 -14.35 -20.54 7.33
CA GLY A 54 -13.70 -21.50 6.43
C GLY A 54 -13.95 -22.96 6.83
N ALA A 55 -13.81 -23.28 8.11
CA ALA A 55 -14.08 -24.61 8.65
C ALA A 55 -15.55 -25.01 8.50
N ALA A 56 -16.49 -24.09 8.73
CA ALA A 56 -17.92 -24.32 8.53
C ALA A 56 -18.26 -24.56 7.05
N ALA A 57 -17.65 -23.79 6.14
CA ALA A 57 -17.80 -24.00 4.69
C ALA A 57 -17.25 -25.36 4.25
N LEU A 58 -16.08 -25.75 4.75
CA LEU A 58 -15.47 -27.06 4.48
C LEU A 58 -16.33 -28.20 5.04
N TYR A 59 -16.80 -28.10 6.28
CA TYR A 59 -17.68 -29.08 6.90
C TYR A 59 -18.96 -29.27 6.10
N ARG A 60 -19.61 -28.17 5.70
CA ARG A 60 -20.82 -28.21 4.87
C ARG A 60 -20.56 -28.91 3.53
N GLU A 61 -19.42 -28.65 2.89
CA GLU A 61 -19.06 -29.29 1.63
C GLU A 61 -18.82 -30.79 1.80
N LEU A 62 -18.09 -31.20 2.84
CA LEU A 62 -17.84 -32.60 3.18
C LEU A 62 -19.13 -33.35 3.55
N ALA A 63 -20.05 -32.69 4.26
CA ALA A 63 -21.34 -33.26 4.66
C ALA A 63 -22.34 -33.41 3.49
N SER A 64 -22.13 -32.71 2.36
CA SER A 64 -23.06 -32.73 1.22
C SER A 64 -23.03 -34.03 0.39
N GLY A 65 -22.16 -34.99 0.75
CA GLY A 65 -21.98 -36.26 0.04
C GLY A 65 -21.24 -36.10 -1.30
N PRO A 66 -20.53 -37.14 -1.79
CA PRO A 66 -19.74 -37.04 -3.01
C PRO A 66 -20.63 -36.96 -4.25
N ILE A 67 -20.24 -36.12 -5.21
CA ILE A 67 -20.87 -36.05 -6.53
C ILE A 67 -19.86 -36.49 -7.56
N ALA A 68 -20.26 -37.39 -8.47
CA ALA A 68 -19.43 -37.85 -9.56
C ALA A 68 -18.91 -36.64 -10.38
N PRO A 69 -17.58 -36.44 -10.46
CA PRO A 69 -17.04 -35.28 -11.14
C PRO A 69 -17.30 -35.33 -12.64
N PRO A 70 -17.49 -34.16 -13.29
CA PRO A 70 -17.48 -34.11 -14.75
C PRO A 70 -16.09 -34.46 -15.26
N GLY A 71 -16.00 -35.01 -16.47
CA GLY A 71 -14.72 -35.14 -17.15
C GLY A 71 -14.16 -33.75 -17.47
N VAL A 72 -12.90 -33.50 -17.13
CA VAL A 72 -12.25 -32.18 -17.27
C VAL A 72 -11.26 -32.20 -18.44
N SER A 73 -11.40 -31.28 -19.40
CA SER A 73 -10.38 -31.08 -20.43
C SER A 73 -9.24 -30.21 -19.90
N TRP A 74 -8.02 -30.34 -20.46
CA TRP A 74 -6.90 -29.47 -20.10
C TRP A 74 -7.22 -27.98 -20.34
N ARG A 75 -8.02 -27.69 -21.36
CA ARG A 75 -8.49 -26.34 -21.66
C ARG A 75 -9.38 -25.76 -20.56
N ASP A 76 -10.26 -26.56 -19.98
CA ASP A 76 -11.16 -26.11 -18.90
C ASP A 76 -10.41 -26.01 -17.56
N ALA A 77 -9.42 -26.88 -17.34
CA ALA A 77 -8.52 -26.83 -16.20
C ALA A 77 -7.67 -25.55 -16.16
N LEU A 78 -7.21 -25.06 -17.31
CA LEU A 78 -6.46 -23.79 -17.40
C LEU A 78 -7.27 -22.58 -16.94
N GLY A 79 -8.60 -22.65 -16.94
CA GLY A 79 -9.46 -21.61 -16.37
C GLY A 79 -9.18 -21.35 -14.88
N ALA A 80 -8.80 -22.38 -14.12
CA ALA A 80 -8.44 -22.24 -12.71
C ALA A 80 -7.16 -21.40 -12.51
N ALA A 81 -6.26 -21.37 -13.50
CA ALA A 81 -5.05 -20.55 -13.43
C ALA A 81 -5.37 -19.05 -13.44
N ALA A 82 -6.54 -18.64 -13.95
CA ALA A 82 -6.95 -17.24 -14.02
C ALA A 82 -7.14 -16.59 -12.65
N PHE A 83 -7.38 -17.40 -11.61
CA PHE A 83 -7.48 -16.88 -10.25
C PHE A 83 -6.18 -16.23 -9.78
N GLY A 84 -5.03 -16.69 -10.29
CA GLY A 84 -3.73 -16.14 -9.94
C GLY A 84 -3.54 -14.69 -10.40
N PRO A 85 -3.56 -14.41 -11.72
CA PRO A 85 -3.47 -13.05 -12.24
C PRO A 85 -4.60 -12.13 -11.74
N PHE A 86 -5.80 -12.69 -11.50
CA PHE A 86 -6.88 -11.97 -10.83
C PHE A 86 -6.47 -11.52 -9.42
N LEU A 87 -5.96 -12.40 -8.56
CA LEU A 87 -5.50 -12.01 -7.23
C LEU A 87 -4.33 -11.04 -7.29
N ALA A 88 -3.39 -11.22 -8.21
CA ALA A 88 -2.23 -10.36 -8.34
C ALA A 88 -2.63 -8.89 -8.63
N VAL A 89 -3.54 -8.65 -9.59
CA VAL A 89 -4.00 -7.28 -9.89
C VAL A 89 -4.86 -6.70 -8.76
N GLN A 90 -5.57 -7.55 -8.02
CA GLN A 90 -6.37 -7.13 -6.86
C GLN A 90 -5.48 -6.68 -5.71
N VAL A 91 -4.47 -7.47 -5.35
CA VAL A 91 -3.55 -7.17 -4.26
C VAL A 91 -2.68 -5.95 -4.57
N LEU A 92 -2.15 -5.83 -5.79
CA LEU A 92 -1.25 -4.75 -6.16
C LEU A 92 -1.95 -3.40 -6.36
N VAL A 93 -3.19 -3.41 -6.87
CA VAL A 93 -3.84 -2.19 -7.39
C VAL A 93 -5.29 -2.07 -6.93
N LEU A 94 -6.15 -3.00 -7.35
CA LEU A 94 -7.60 -2.75 -7.38
C LEU A 94 -8.28 -2.84 -6.00
N SER A 95 -7.77 -3.69 -5.11
CA SER A 95 -8.33 -3.93 -3.77
C SER A 95 -7.41 -3.47 -2.64
N SER A 96 -6.34 -2.73 -2.93
CA SER A 96 -5.44 -2.15 -1.92
C SER A 96 -5.88 -0.72 -1.56
N PRO A 97 -6.49 -0.47 -0.38
CA PRO A 97 -6.93 0.88 0.00
C PRO A 97 -5.76 1.86 0.13
N ALA A 98 -4.63 1.38 0.65
CA ALA A 98 -3.41 2.15 0.78
C ALA A 98 -2.90 2.63 -0.58
N PHE A 99 -2.85 1.72 -1.57
CA PHE A 99 -2.45 2.05 -2.94
C PHE A 99 -3.34 3.10 -3.57
N VAL A 100 -4.66 2.91 -3.49
CA VAL A 100 -5.61 3.85 -4.08
C VAL A 100 -5.55 5.20 -3.37
N ALA A 101 -5.25 5.23 -2.07
CA ALA A 101 -5.13 6.46 -1.29
C ALA A 101 -3.87 7.25 -1.67
N SER A 102 -2.70 6.61 -1.72
CA SER A 102 -1.44 7.28 -2.03
C SER A 102 -1.33 7.65 -3.51
N SER A 103 -1.60 6.73 -4.43
CA SER A 103 -1.56 7.00 -5.88
C SER A 103 -2.68 7.95 -6.30
N GLY A 104 -3.85 7.89 -5.65
CA GLY A 104 -4.99 8.74 -5.96
C GLY A 104 -4.98 10.12 -5.32
N TRP A 105 -4.03 10.40 -4.42
CA TRP A 105 -4.05 11.57 -3.53
C TRP A 105 -5.38 11.72 -2.76
N LEU A 106 -5.93 10.58 -2.33
CA LEU A 106 -7.19 10.48 -1.62
C LEU A 106 -6.95 10.21 -0.13
N SER A 107 -7.93 10.56 0.71
CA SER A 107 -8.00 9.99 2.05
C SER A 107 -8.23 8.48 1.97
N LEU A 108 -7.78 7.73 2.99
CA LEU A 108 -7.98 6.28 3.03
C LEU A 108 -9.49 5.91 2.97
N THR A 109 -10.36 6.74 3.57
CA THR A 109 -11.81 6.61 3.44
C THR A 109 -12.28 6.74 2.00
N ALA A 110 -11.88 7.81 1.28
CA ALA A 110 -12.30 8.03 -0.10
C ALA A 110 -11.73 6.95 -1.05
N ALA A 111 -10.50 6.50 -0.80
CA ALA A 111 -9.89 5.39 -1.50
C ALA A 111 -10.69 4.09 -1.32
N HIS A 112 -11.06 3.76 -0.08
CA HIS A 112 -11.88 2.58 0.16
C HIS A 112 -13.29 2.71 -0.44
N VAL A 113 -13.92 3.90 -0.39
CA VAL A 113 -15.20 4.14 -1.09
C VAL A 113 -15.10 3.87 -2.59
N THR A 114 -14.00 4.25 -3.23
CA THR A 114 -13.73 3.92 -4.64
C THR A 114 -13.70 2.40 -4.87
N ILE A 115 -13.02 1.66 -3.99
CA ILE A 115 -12.96 0.19 -4.05
C ILE A 115 -14.36 -0.41 -3.85
N VAL A 116 -15.12 0.07 -2.85
CA VAL A 116 -16.49 -0.36 -2.58
C VAL A 116 -17.39 -0.13 -3.79
N ALA A 117 -17.28 1.03 -4.45
CA ALA A 117 -18.05 1.34 -5.65
C ALA A 117 -17.70 0.35 -6.79
N GLY A 118 -16.41 0.11 -7.04
CA GLY A 118 -15.96 -0.83 -8.07
C GLY A 118 -16.40 -2.27 -7.80
N GLN A 119 -16.18 -2.78 -6.59
CA GLN A 119 -16.56 -4.13 -6.19
C GLN A 119 -18.09 -4.30 -6.14
N GLY A 120 -18.84 -3.28 -5.68
CA GLY A 120 -20.30 -3.27 -5.69
C GLY A 120 -20.86 -3.34 -7.11
N LEU A 121 -20.30 -2.57 -8.05
CA LEU A 121 -20.64 -2.63 -9.46
C LEU A 121 -20.28 -4.00 -10.08
N ALA A 122 -19.12 -4.55 -9.74
CA ALA A 122 -18.71 -5.89 -10.19
C ALA A 122 -19.68 -6.97 -9.70
N LEU A 123 -20.08 -6.94 -8.42
CA LEU A 123 -21.06 -7.86 -7.84
C LEU A 123 -22.44 -7.72 -8.49
N ALA A 124 -22.92 -6.48 -8.69
CA ALA A 124 -24.17 -6.21 -9.41
C ALA A 124 -24.13 -6.74 -10.85
N PHE A 125 -23.02 -6.51 -11.55
CA PHE A 125 -22.80 -7.00 -12.91
C PHE A 125 -22.81 -8.53 -12.96
N LEU A 126 -22.12 -9.23 -12.05
CA LEU A 126 -22.14 -10.69 -11.96
C LEU A 126 -23.53 -11.23 -11.61
N ALA A 127 -24.26 -10.57 -10.71
CA ALA A 127 -25.62 -10.95 -10.31
C ALA A 127 -26.64 -10.78 -11.45
N SER A 128 -26.47 -9.78 -12.33
CA SER A 128 -27.36 -9.52 -13.47
C SER A 128 -27.41 -10.66 -14.49
N GLY A 129 -26.40 -11.55 -14.50
CA GLY A 129 -26.25 -12.60 -15.49
C GLY A 129 -25.75 -12.13 -16.87
N LEU A 130 -25.49 -10.83 -17.06
CA LEU A 130 -24.90 -10.28 -18.28
C LEU A 130 -23.45 -10.74 -18.49
N ALA A 131 -22.71 -11.00 -17.41
CA ALA A 131 -21.30 -11.41 -17.41
C ALA A 131 -20.98 -12.67 -18.22
N VAL A 132 -22.00 -13.40 -18.67
CA VAL A 132 -21.92 -14.82 -19.06
C VAL A 132 -22.62 -15.08 -20.38
N ARG A 133 -22.95 -14.04 -21.14
CA ARG A 133 -23.34 -14.23 -22.54
C ARG A 133 -22.18 -14.86 -23.31
N ALA A 134 -22.44 -15.47 -24.46
CA ALA A 134 -21.34 -15.90 -25.32
C ALA A 134 -20.55 -14.65 -25.72
N VAL A 135 -19.23 -14.63 -25.48
CA VAL A 135 -18.39 -13.50 -25.84
C VAL A 135 -17.25 -13.99 -26.74
N PRO A 136 -16.96 -13.31 -27.87
CA PRO A 136 -15.81 -13.65 -28.69
C PRO A 136 -14.51 -13.53 -27.90
N GLY A 137 -13.56 -14.46 -28.10
CA GLY A 137 -12.26 -14.43 -27.42
C GLY A 137 -11.50 -13.12 -27.61
N GLY A 138 -11.62 -12.48 -28.77
CA GLY A 138 -11.02 -11.16 -29.03
C GLY A 138 -11.50 -10.06 -28.09
N VAL A 139 -12.74 -10.11 -27.60
CA VAL A 139 -13.26 -9.15 -26.62
C VAL A 139 -12.65 -9.40 -25.24
N CYS A 140 -12.35 -10.65 -24.89
CA CYS A 140 -11.65 -10.99 -23.64
C CYS A 140 -10.19 -10.52 -23.69
N VAL A 141 -9.52 -10.66 -24.85
CA VAL A 141 -8.18 -10.10 -25.07
C VAL A 141 -8.22 -8.58 -24.91
N LEU A 142 -9.15 -7.89 -25.57
CA LEU A 142 -9.31 -6.44 -25.42
C LEU A 142 -9.56 -6.04 -23.96
N GLY A 143 -10.46 -6.74 -23.25
CA GLY A 143 -10.74 -6.49 -21.84
C GLY A 143 -9.51 -6.67 -20.95
N GLY A 144 -8.73 -7.73 -21.17
CA GLY A 144 -7.47 -7.96 -20.46
C GLY A 144 -6.42 -6.92 -20.77
N THR A 145 -6.31 -6.49 -22.03
CA THR A 145 -5.42 -5.40 -22.43
C THR A 145 -5.82 -4.08 -21.77
N LEU A 146 -7.10 -3.73 -21.74
CA LEU A 146 -7.58 -2.52 -21.05
C LEU A 146 -7.31 -2.58 -19.55
N LEU A 147 -7.57 -3.73 -18.92
CA LEU A 147 -7.26 -3.97 -17.51
C LEU A 147 -5.75 -3.85 -17.24
N GLY A 148 -4.92 -4.49 -18.07
CA GLY A 148 -3.46 -4.48 -17.92
C GLY A 148 -2.85 -3.10 -18.16
N VAL A 149 -3.25 -2.42 -19.24
CA VAL A 149 -2.80 -1.05 -19.52
C VAL A 149 -3.24 -0.10 -18.41
N GLY A 150 -4.49 -0.21 -17.93
CA GLY A 150 -4.97 0.59 -16.81
C GLY A 150 -4.16 0.35 -15.53
N ALA A 151 -4.02 -0.91 -15.12
CA ALA A 151 -3.26 -1.28 -13.92
C ALA A 151 -1.78 -0.89 -14.01
N GLY A 152 -1.14 -1.10 -15.14
CA GLY A 152 0.26 -0.71 -15.38
C GLY A 152 0.45 0.80 -15.57
N ALA A 153 -0.58 1.56 -15.97
CA ALA A 153 -0.50 3.01 -16.07
C ALA A 153 -0.52 3.69 -14.70
N VAL A 154 -1.21 3.10 -13.71
CA VAL A 154 -1.32 3.66 -12.35
C VAL A 154 -0.34 3.06 -11.35
N ALA A 155 0.34 1.96 -11.71
CA ALA A 155 1.33 1.32 -10.87
C ALA A 155 2.76 1.72 -11.28
N GLY A 156 3.67 1.71 -10.31
CA GLY A 156 5.10 1.91 -10.54
C GLY A 156 5.60 3.35 -10.51
N THR A 157 6.88 3.52 -10.86
CA THR A 157 7.64 4.76 -10.61
C THR A 157 7.09 5.99 -11.34
N TYR A 158 6.76 5.88 -12.63
CA TYR A 158 6.23 6.98 -13.45
C TYR A 158 4.72 6.86 -13.71
N ALA A 159 4.01 6.26 -12.75
CA ALA A 159 2.58 6.07 -12.84
C ALA A 159 1.82 7.39 -12.96
N VAL A 160 0.68 7.33 -13.66
CA VAL A 160 -0.37 8.32 -13.56
C VAL A 160 -0.90 8.29 -12.13
N ALA A 161 -0.75 9.41 -11.44
CA ALA A 161 -1.21 9.62 -10.07
C ALA A 161 -2.21 10.78 -10.04
N GLY A 162 -3.16 10.73 -9.10
CA GLY A 162 -4.26 11.69 -9.01
C GLY A 162 -5.62 11.04 -9.17
N ILE A 163 -6.61 11.88 -9.47
CA ILE A 163 -8.02 11.47 -9.54
C ILE A 163 -8.28 10.42 -10.64
N GLU A 164 -7.38 10.31 -11.60
CA GLU A 164 -7.35 9.34 -12.71
C GLU A 164 -7.27 7.89 -12.21
N VAL A 165 -6.75 7.66 -10.99
CA VAL A 165 -6.72 6.33 -10.37
C VAL A 165 -8.14 5.81 -10.09
N VAL A 166 -9.09 6.71 -9.79
CA VAL A 166 -10.48 6.35 -9.44
C VAL A 166 -11.19 5.56 -10.56
N PRO A 167 -11.28 6.07 -11.81
CA PRO A 167 -11.92 5.31 -12.88
C PRO A 167 -11.16 4.02 -13.22
N VAL A 168 -9.82 3.99 -13.12
CA VAL A 168 -9.03 2.77 -13.36
C VAL A 168 -9.39 1.68 -12.35
N VAL A 169 -9.52 2.03 -11.07
CA VAL A 169 -9.92 1.08 -10.02
C VAL A 169 -11.35 0.59 -10.24
N ILE A 170 -12.31 1.50 -10.45
CA ILE A 170 -13.73 1.14 -10.61
C ILE A 170 -13.94 0.24 -11.84
N VAL A 171 -13.43 0.65 -13.01
CA VAL A 171 -13.58 -0.11 -14.25
C VAL A 171 -12.75 -1.39 -14.18
N GLY A 172 -11.55 -1.33 -13.61
CA GLY A 172 -10.67 -2.47 -13.41
C GLY A 172 -11.32 -3.57 -12.57
N GLN A 173 -12.04 -3.22 -11.49
CA GLN A 173 -12.79 -4.18 -10.67
C GLN A 173 -13.84 -4.94 -11.49
N VAL A 174 -14.62 -4.23 -12.30
CA VAL A 174 -15.65 -4.84 -13.16
C VAL A 174 -15.02 -5.72 -14.24
N LEU A 175 -13.96 -5.26 -14.90
CA LEU A 175 -13.24 -6.02 -15.92
C LEU A 175 -12.59 -7.28 -15.34
N ALA A 176 -11.89 -7.18 -14.21
CA ALA A 176 -11.24 -8.32 -13.57
C ALA A 176 -12.26 -9.39 -13.13
N ALA A 177 -13.37 -8.97 -12.50
CA ALA A 177 -14.45 -9.86 -12.11
C ALA A 177 -15.11 -10.54 -13.31
N TRP A 178 -15.35 -9.80 -14.39
CA TRP A 178 -15.90 -10.32 -15.63
C TRP A 178 -14.98 -11.35 -16.29
N LEU A 179 -13.70 -11.01 -16.49
CA LEU A 179 -12.73 -11.89 -17.12
C LEU A 179 -12.51 -13.16 -16.30
N LEU A 180 -12.47 -13.07 -14.96
CA LEU A 180 -12.44 -14.23 -14.08
C LEU A 180 -13.66 -15.12 -14.31
N ALA A 181 -14.86 -14.54 -14.32
CA ALA A 181 -16.11 -15.29 -14.55
C ALA A 181 -16.13 -16.01 -15.91
N VAL A 182 -15.54 -15.42 -16.95
CA VAL A 182 -15.38 -16.04 -18.27
C VAL A 182 -14.31 -17.14 -18.23
N ALA A 183 -13.18 -16.93 -17.58
CA ALA A 183 -12.07 -17.87 -17.53
C ALA A 183 -12.41 -19.14 -16.74
N VAL A 184 -13.04 -19.01 -15.58
CA VAL A 184 -13.46 -20.16 -14.74
C VAL A 184 -14.80 -20.75 -15.19
N ARG A 185 -15.26 -20.39 -16.39
CA ARG A 185 -16.48 -20.94 -16.98
C ARG A 185 -16.25 -22.39 -17.40
N ALA A 186 -16.58 -23.32 -16.51
CA ALA A 186 -16.63 -24.72 -16.89
C ALA A 186 -17.73 -24.93 -17.96
N PRO A 187 -17.43 -25.54 -19.12
CA PRO A 187 -18.47 -26.07 -19.98
C PRO A 187 -19.06 -27.28 -19.28
N LEU A 188 -20.24 -27.11 -18.71
CA LEU A 188 -21.10 -28.23 -18.31
C LEU A 188 -21.62 -28.91 -19.57
N ARG A 189 -20.77 -29.69 -20.25
CA ARG A 189 -21.22 -30.66 -21.25
C ARG A 189 -20.98 -32.06 -20.72
N ARG A 190 -22.06 -32.85 -20.82
CA ARG A 190 -22.30 -34.29 -20.57
C ARG A 190 -21.23 -35.03 -19.77
N ALA A 191 -21.68 -35.65 -18.68
CA ALA A 191 -20.93 -36.71 -18.00
C ALA A 191 -20.28 -37.67 -19.02
N GLY A 192 -18.98 -37.96 -18.86
CA GLY A 192 -18.35 -39.11 -19.52
C GLY A 192 -17.27 -38.87 -20.58
N THR A 193 -16.94 -37.64 -21.03
CA THR A 193 -15.97 -37.44 -22.14
C THR A 193 -14.70 -36.63 -21.81
N GLY A 194 -14.29 -36.55 -20.55
CA GLY A 194 -13.08 -35.80 -20.14
C GLY A 194 -12.20 -36.55 -19.14
N GLY A 195 -11.04 -35.97 -18.81
CA GLY A 195 -10.06 -36.60 -17.92
C GLY A 195 -10.27 -36.30 -16.43
N PRO A 196 -9.31 -36.69 -15.56
CA PRO A 196 -9.47 -36.64 -14.11
C PRO A 196 -9.51 -35.21 -13.56
N VAL A 197 -10.18 -35.03 -12.42
CA VAL A 197 -10.34 -33.73 -11.72
C VAL A 197 -9.01 -33.08 -11.34
N ARG A 198 -7.95 -33.88 -11.09
CA ARG A 198 -6.60 -33.38 -10.79
C ARG A 198 -6.03 -32.37 -11.80
N ARG A 199 -6.62 -32.29 -13.00
CA ARG A 199 -6.28 -31.25 -13.97
C ARG A 199 -6.65 -29.85 -13.45
N ILE A 200 -7.77 -29.69 -12.75
CA ILE A 200 -8.15 -28.43 -12.09
C ILE A 200 -7.08 -28.05 -11.06
N ASP A 201 -6.63 -29.01 -10.26
CA ASP A 201 -5.56 -28.78 -9.27
C ASP A 201 -4.26 -28.31 -9.94
N ALA A 202 -3.89 -28.90 -11.08
CA ALA A 202 -2.75 -28.45 -11.87
C ALA A 202 -2.94 -27.02 -12.42
N GLY A 203 -4.16 -26.67 -12.86
CA GLY A 203 -4.49 -25.31 -13.27
C GLY A 203 -4.43 -24.31 -12.11
N ALA A 204 -4.96 -24.67 -10.94
CA ALA A 204 -4.87 -23.84 -9.74
C ALA A 204 -3.42 -23.67 -9.26
N ALA A 205 -2.60 -24.73 -9.33
CA ALA A 205 -1.17 -24.67 -9.03
C ALA A 205 -0.43 -23.73 -9.99
N LEU A 206 -0.75 -23.77 -11.29
CA LEU A 206 -0.25 -22.78 -12.26
C LEU A 206 -0.69 -21.37 -11.88
N GLY A 207 -1.96 -21.17 -11.46
CA GLY A 207 -2.44 -19.89 -10.94
C GLY A 207 -1.60 -19.39 -9.75
N GLY A 208 -1.32 -20.27 -8.78
CA GLY A 208 -0.43 -19.96 -7.65
C GLY A 208 0.98 -19.55 -8.09
N LEU A 209 1.56 -20.26 -9.06
CA LEU A 209 2.86 -19.89 -9.65
C LEU A 209 2.80 -18.52 -10.32
N LEU A 210 1.73 -18.23 -11.07
CA LEU A 210 1.54 -16.93 -11.73
C LEU A 210 1.40 -15.77 -10.73
N ILE A 211 0.79 -15.99 -9.56
CA ILE A 211 0.83 -15.00 -8.47
C ILE A 211 2.27 -14.72 -8.07
N ALA A 212 3.06 -15.77 -7.77
CA ALA A 212 4.43 -15.62 -7.32
C ALA A 212 5.31 -14.91 -8.38
N VAL A 213 5.15 -15.24 -9.65
CA VAL A 213 5.87 -14.62 -10.79
C VAL A 213 5.52 -13.14 -10.95
N VAL A 214 4.37 -12.68 -10.47
CA VAL A 214 4.00 -11.25 -10.49
C VAL A 214 4.43 -10.55 -9.20
N LEU A 215 4.05 -11.10 -8.04
CA LEU A 215 4.24 -10.43 -6.75
C LEU A 215 5.69 -10.43 -6.28
N ILE A 216 6.44 -11.52 -6.47
CA ILE A 216 7.83 -11.59 -6.00
C ILE A 216 8.72 -10.61 -6.78
N PRO A 217 8.73 -10.59 -8.13
CA PRO A 217 9.51 -9.58 -8.85
C PRO A 217 9.05 -8.16 -8.55
N TYR A 218 7.75 -7.93 -8.31
CA TYR A 218 7.26 -6.60 -7.94
C TYR A 218 7.90 -6.14 -6.63
N GLN A 219 7.95 -7.03 -5.64
CA GLN A 219 8.60 -6.71 -4.37
C GLN A 219 10.12 -6.57 -4.50
N VAL A 220 10.79 -7.45 -5.26
CA VAL A 220 12.24 -7.37 -5.50
C VAL A 220 12.61 -6.05 -6.19
N SER A 221 11.73 -5.53 -7.06
CA SER A 221 11.96 -4.25 -7.74
C SER A 221 12.07 -3.04 -6.79
N ALA A 222 11.58 -3.18 -5.56
CA ALA A 222 11.67 -2.17 -4.51
C ALA A 222 12.99 -2.19 -3.74
N VAL A 223 13.90 -3.13 -4.02
CA VAL A 223 15.24 -3.19 -3.39
C VAL A 223 16.36 -3.39 -4.40
N SER A 224 16.03 -3.79 -5.63
CA SER A 224 17.01 -4.00 -6.69
C SER A 224 16.44 -3.61 -8.05
N PRO A 225 17.23 -2.94 -8.92
CA PRO A 225 16.78 -2.59 -10.25
C PRO A 225 16.55 -3.86 -11.08
N LEU A 226 15.35 -3.99 -11.64
CA LEU A 226 15.02 -5.05 -12.60
C LEU A 226 15.29 -4.58 -14.04
N PRO A 227 15.54 -5.52 -14.98
CA PRO A 227 15.76 -5.18 -16.40
C PRO A 227 14.50 -4.70 -17.12
N PHE A 228 13.39 -4.54 -16.42
CA PHE A 228 12.11 -4.04 -16.92
C PHE A 228 11.45 -3.16 -15.85
N PRO A 229 10.57 -2.22 -16.26
CA PRO A 229 9.90 -1.35 -15.30
C PRO A 229 8.88 -2.14 -14.47
N ASN A 230 8.79 -1.83 -13.18
CA ASN A 230 7.95 -2.58 -12.22
C ASN A 230 6.45 -2.54 -12.56
N ASN A 231 6.00 -1.49 -13.23
CA ASN A 231 4.62 -1.33 -13.68
C ASN A 231 4.17 -2.37 -14.73
N LEU A 232 5.12 -3.02 -15.39
CA LEU A 232 4.86 -4.12 -16.32
C LEU A 232 4.16 -5.29 -15.62
N LEU A 233 4.46 -5.55 -14.35
CA LEU A 233 3.98 -6.72 -13.61
C LEU A 233 2.45 -6.71 -13.38
N PRO A 234 1.84 -5.66 -12.79
CA PRO A 234 0.38 -5.57 -12.72
C PRO A 234 -0.27 -5.51 -14.10
N GLY A 235 0.40 -4.92 -15.10
CA GLY A 235 -0.10 -4.90 -16.47
C GLY A 235 -0.16 -6.28 -17.13
N LEU A 236 0.90 -7.08 -16.96
CA LEU A 236 0.95 -8.46 -17.43
C LEU A 236 -0.09 -9.33 -16.74
N ALA A 237 -0.36 -9.12 -15.45
CA ALA A 237 -1.43 -9.83 -14.74
C ALA A 237 -2.81 -9.60 -15.38
N GLY A 238 -3.14 -8.34 -15.72
CA GLY A 238 -4.38 -8.01 -16.42
C GLY A 238 -4.48 -8.62 -17.82
N ILE A 239 -3.40 -8.55 -18.61
CA ILE A 239 -3.33 -9.14 -19.95
C ILE A 239 -3.47 -10.67 -19.89
N LEU A 240 -2.77 -11.31 -18.96
CA LEU A 240 -2.80 -12.76 -18.78
C LEU A 240 -4.17 -13.26 -18.34
N LEU A 241 -4.87 -12.51 -17.48
CA LEU A 241 -6.26 -12.78 -17.12
C LEU A 241 -7.17 -12.76 -18.36
N GLY A 242 -7.00 -11.76 -19.24
CA GLY A 242 -7.73 -11.70 -20.51
C GLY A 242 -7.40 -12.82 -21.48
N ALA A 243 -6.14 -13.24 -21.57
CA ALA A 243 -5.70 -14.34 -22.41
C ALA A 243 -6.29 -15.68 -21.95
N LEU A 244 -6.28 -15.94 -20.64
CA LEU A 244 -6.90 -17.13 -20.04
C LEU A 244 -8.42 -17.13 -20.24
N ALA A 245 -9.07 -15.96 -20.09
CA ALA A 245 -10.48 -15.79 -20.41
C ALA A 245 -10.78 -16.04 -21.89
N ALA A 246 -9.97 -15.50 -22.81
CA ALA A 246 -10.11 -15.71 -24.25
C ALA A 246 -9.98 -17.18 -24.64
N PHE A 247 -9.07 -17.90 -23.99
CA PHE A 247 -8.92 -19.34 -24.18
C PHE A 247 -10.19 -20.10 -23.77
N ALA A 248 -10.96 -19.61 -22.80
CA ALA A 248 -12.26 -20.17 -22.40
C ALA A 248 -13.46 -19.65 -23.23
N ALA A 249 -13.33 -18.49 -23.91
CA ALA A 249 -14.44 -17.62 -24.32
C ALA A 249 -15.46 -18.17 -25.34
N ALA A 250 -15.18 -19.20 -26.13
CA ALA A 250 -16.07 -19.63 -27.22
C ALA A 250 -17.32 -20.45 -26.81
N ARG A 251 -17.75 -20.44 -25.54
CA ARG A 251 -18.84 -21.30 -25.04
C ARG A 251 -19.83 -20.51 -24.18
N GLY A 252 -20.88 -20.00 -24.81
CA GLY A 252 -22.05 -19.46 -24.13
C GLY A 252 -23.11 -20.53 -23.89
N GLY A 253 -23.76 -20.46 -22.73
CA GLY A 253 -24.97 -21.20 -22.39
C GLY A 253 -25.79 -20.39 -21.38
N PRO A 254 -27.12 -20.55 -21.33
CA PRO A 254 -27.96 -19.85 -20.37
C PRO A 254 -27.52 -20.18 -18.94
N LEU A 255 -27.49 -19.18 -18.07
CA LEU A 255 -27.29 -19.39 -16.64
C LEU A 255 -28.55 -20.05 -16.05
N PRO A 256 -28.43 -20.99 -15.10
CA PRO A 256 -29.57 -21.46 -14.35
C PRO A 256 -30.19 -20.36 -13.48
N ALA A 257 -31.51 -20.49 -13.27
CA ALA A 257 -32.36 -19.58 -12.52
C ALA A 257 -32.03 -19.55 -11.02
N ARG A 258 -30.98 -18.81 -10.64
CA ARG A 258 -30.64 -18.46 -9.24
C ARG A 258 -30.21 -16.99 -9.11
N ALA A 259 -30.85 -16.10 -9.87
CA ALA A 259 -30.61 -14.65 -9.80
C ALA A 259 -30.86 -14.04 -8.40
N PRO A 260 -31.94 -14.39 -7.66
CA PRO A 260 -32.24 -13.72 -6.39
C PRO A 260 -31.24 -14.03 -5.29
N LEU A 261 -30.78 -15.29 -5.16
CA LEU A 261 -29.76 -15.65 -4.16
C LEU A 261 -28.42 -14.96 -4.45
N ARG A 262 -28.02 -14.87 -5.72
CA ARG A 262 -26.81 -14.15 -6.14
C ARG A 262 -26.91 -12.65 -5.86
N ALA A 263 -28.08 -12.05 -6.10
CA ALA A 263 -28.33 -10.64 -5.77
C ALA A 263 -28.29 -10.40 -4.26
N LEU A 264 -28.83 -11.30 -3.43
CA LEU A 264 -28.76 -11.21 -1.96
C LEU A 264 -27.32 -11.32 -1.46
N THR A 265 -26.53 -12.27 -1.97
CA THR A 265 -25.11 -12.40 -1.58
C THR A 265 -24.29 -11.20 -2.02
N ALA A 266 -24.54 -10.68 -3.23
CA ALA A 266 -23.93 -9.46 -3.75
C ALA A 266 -24.27 -8.23 -2.89
N GLY A 267 -25.54 -8.06 -2.55
CA GLY A 267 -26.02 -6.97 -1.70
C GLY A 267 -25.45 -7.05 -0.27
N GLY A 268 -25.42 -8.24 0.32
CA GLY A 268 -24.83 -8.47 1.65
C GLY A 268 -23.33 -8.17 1.69
N ALA A 269 -22.57 -8.62 0.69
CA ALA A 269 -21.14 -8.32 0.58
C ALA A 269 -20.87 -6.83 0.39
N ALA A 270 -21.66 -6.15 -0.45
CA ALA A 270 -21.57 -4.70 -0.64
C ALA A 270 -21.90 -3.93 0.65
N LEU A 271 -22.86 -4.41 1.45
CA LEU A 271 -23.20 -3.81 2.75
C LEU A 271 -22.08 -3.99 3.78
N LEU A 272 -21.47 -5.19 3.87
CA LEU A 272 -20.34 -5.46 4.77
C LEU A 272 -19.13 -4.57 4.46
N LEU A 273 -18.86 -4.34 3.17
CA LEU A 273 -17.84 -3.38 2.73
C LEU A 273 -18.07 -1.97 3.25
N LEU A 274 -19.32 -1.49 3.16
CA LEU A 274 -19.70 -0.17 3.67
C LEU A 274 -19.53 -0.08 5.19
N ILE A 275 -19.77 -1.17 5.92
CA ILE A 275 -19.55 -1.21 7.37
C ILE A 275 -18.08 -1.00 7.71
N GLY A 276 -17.14 -1.65 7.01
CA GLY A 276 -15.70 -1.45 7.24
C GLY A 276 -15.28 0.01 7.03
N THR A 277 -15.76 0.64 5.97
CA THR A 277 -15.56 2.10 5.75
C THR A 277 -16.15 2.91 6.90
N ALA A 278 -17.40 2.64 7.28
CA ALA A 278 -18.10 3.40 8.31
C ALA A 278 -17.39 3.30 9.66
N VAL A 279 -16.96 2.10 10.07
CA VAL A 279 -16.19 1.86 11.29
C VAL A 279 -14.90 2.67 11.27
N PHE A 280 -14.11 2.59 10.20
CA PHE A 280 -12.86 3.36 10.09
C PHE A 280 -13.09 4.89 10.16
N THR A 281 -14.18 5.37 9.55
CA THR A 281 -14.47 6.80 9.45
C THR A 281 -14.98 7.38 10.77
N VAL A 282 -15.78 6.61 11.52
CA VAL A 282 -16.38 7.03 12.79
C VAL A 282 -15.47 6.76 13.98
N ALA A 283 -14.60 5.74 13.91
CA ALA A 283 -13.60 5.50 14.94
C ALA A 283 -12.76 6.76 15.14
N ALA A 284 -12.67 7.24 16.38
CA ALA A 284 -11.80 8.36 16.72
C ALA A 284 -10.32 7.93 16.59
N PRO A 285 -9.38 8.88 16.41
CA PRO A 285 -7.97 8.60 16.60
C PRO A 285 -7.73 8.06 18.01
N ASP A 286 -6.94 6.99 18.15
CA ASP A 286 -6.67 6.37 19.45
C ASP A 286 -5.80 7.26 20.35
N GLY A 287 -5.00 8.15 19.75
CA GLY A 287 -4.05 9.01 20.45
C GLY A 287 -4.49 10.45 20.66
N LYS A 288 -3.89 11.10 21.66
CA LYS A 288 -3.98 12.55 21.84
C LYS A 288 -2.70 13.19 21.33
N ALA A 289 -2.84 14.00 20.29
CA ALA A 289 -1.74 14.77 19.76
C ALA A 289 -1.08 15.62 20.86
N PRO A 290 0.26 15.76 20.88
CA PRO A 290 0.92 16.63 21.83
C PRO A 290 0.37 18.06 21.76
N PRO A 291 0.26 18.76 22.90
CA PRO A 291 -0.30 20.10 22.96
C PRO A 291 0.48 21.08 22.07
N ALA A 292 -0.17 22.19 21.71
CA ALA A 292 0.42 23.22 20.87
C ALA A 292 1.74 23.76 21.47
N ALA A 293 2.63 24.21 20.60
CA ALA A 293 3.91 24.82 20.94
C ALA A 293 3.76 25.90 22.03
N ALA A 294 4.36 25.69 23.20
CA ALA A 294 4.39 26.67 24.28
C ALA A 294 5.55 27.63 24.08
N ASN A 295 5.33 28.94 24.20
CA ASN A 295 6.37 29.98 24.13
C ASN A 295 7.28 29.91 22.87
N GLY A 296 6.74 29.42 21.75
CA GLY A 296 7.50 29.24 20.51
C GLY A 296 8.50 28.07 20.53
N GLN A 297 8.44 27.21 21.55
CA GLN A 297 9.21 25.97 21.60
C GLN A 297 8.48 24.85 20.86
N VAL A 298 9.21 24.12 20.02
CA VAL A 298 8.73 23.00 19.24
C VAL A 298 9.72 21.85 19.39
N ARG A 299 9.23 20.68 19.76
CA ARG A 299 9.95 19.42 19.74
C ARG A 299 9.78 18.77 18.37
N VAL A 300 10.89 18.55 17.69
CA VAL A 300 10.98 17.92 16.38
C VAL A 300 11.72 16.60 16.51
N LEU A 301 11.21 15.56 15.85
CA LEU A 301 11.80 14.24 15.78
C LEU A 301 12.09 13.91 14.32
N SER A 302 13.27 13.44 13.96
CA SER A 302 13.54 12.79 12.68
C SER A 302 13.69 11.29 12.91
N TYR A 303 13.06 10.47 12.08
CA TYR A 303 13.08 9.03 12.28
C TYR A 303 12.89 8.25 10.96
N ASN A 304 13.93 7.54 10.53
CA ASN A 304 13.77 6.47 9.54
C ASN A 304 13.10 5.27 10.23
N ILE A 305 11.91 4.91 9.74
CA ILE A 305 11.07 3.88 10.36
C ILE A 305 11.15 2.52 9.68
N HIS A 306 11.95 2.37 8.63
CA HIS A 306 12.19 1.08 7.96
C HIS A 306 10.88 0.33 7.60
N ASP A 307 9.92 1.03 6.98
CA ASP A 307 8.56 0.53 6.68
C ASP A 307 7.80 -0.04 7.91
N ALA A 308 8.13 0.48 9.10
CA ALA A 308 7.72 0.00 10.42
C ALA A 308 8.11 -1.45 10.72
N VAL A 309 9.26 -1.90 10.21
CA VAL A 309 9.84 -3.22 10.52
C VAL A 309 10.89 -3.07 11.60
N ASP A 310 10.67 -3.76 12.72
CA ASP A 310 11.59 -3.77 13.87
C ASP A 310 12.89 -4.52 13.57
N GLN A 311 13.89 -4.43 14.46
CA GLN A 311 15.18 -5.11 14.29
C GLN A 311 15.09 -6.64 14.26
N SER A 312 13.96 -7.22 14.65
CA SER A 312 13.68 -8.65 14.55
C SER A 312 13.04 -9.05 13.20
N GLY A 313 12.76 -8.08 12.33
CA GLY A 313 12.13 -8.29 11.03
C GLY A 313 10.60 -8.35 11.09
N ARG A 314 9.98 -7.91 12.19
CA ARG A 314 8.52 -7.94 12.35
C ARG A 314 7.94 -6.55 12.09
N LEU A 315 6.83 -6.52 11.36
CA LEU A 315 6.03 -5.31 11.15
C LEU A 315 5.39 -4.86 12.49
N ASP A 316 5.88 -3.78 13.08
CA ASP A 316 5.42 -3.21 14.35
C ASP A 316 5.23 -1.67 14.30
N PRO A 317 4.16 -1.19 13.65
CA PRO A 317 3.79 0.24 13.67
C PRO A 317 3.54 0.79 15.08
N GLU A 318 3.08 -0.05 16.03
CA GLU A 318 2.83 0.37 17.41
C GLU A 318 4.13 0.64 18.17
N GLY A 319 5.18 -0.15 17.94
CA GLY A 319 6.54 0.11 18.43
C GLY A 319 7.02 1.50 18.02
N ILE A 320 6.92 1.83 16.73
CA ILE A 320 7.24 3.17 16.19
C ILE A 320 6.39 4.26 16.87
N ALA A 321 5.08 4.06 16.99
CA ALA A 321 4.19 5.03 17.62
C ALA A 321 4.57 5.31 19.09
N ARG A 322 4.93 4.28 19.87
CA ARG A 322 5.35 4.44 21.28
C ARG A 322 6.64 5.24 21.41
N VAL A 323 7.60 5.04 20.51
CA VAL A 323 8.84 5.83 20.46
C VAL A 323 8.51 7.31 20.22
N ILE A 324 7.69 7.60 19.21
CA ILE A 324 7.26 8.95 18.88
C ILE A 324 6.48 9.60 20.05
N GLU A 325 5.55 8.87 20.66
CA GLU A 325 4.72 9.32 21.78
C GLU A 325 5.58 9.64 23.02
N GLY A 326 6.56 8.78 23.33
CA GLY A 326 7.51 8.98 24.42
C GLY A 326 8.35 10.26 24.27
N GLN A 327 8.64 10.65 23.03
CA GLN A 327 9.39 11.86 22.69
C GLN A 327 8.54 13.13 22.72
N ARG A 328 7.21 13.01 22.83
CA ARG A 328 6.26 14.14 22.90
C ARG A 328 6.46 15.17 21.78
N ALA A 329 6.88 14.72 20.60
CA ALA A 329 7.23 15.58 19.48
C ALA A 329 5.98 16.19 18.83
N GLN A 330 5.96 17.51 18.60
CA GLN A 330 4.87 18.16 17.86
C GLN A 330 5.04 18.04 16.33
N VAL A 331 6.26 17.74 15.88
CA VAL A 331 6.60 17.51 14.47
C VAL A 331 7.49 16.28 14.39
N VAL A 332 7.13 15.35 13.50
CA VAL A 332 7.91 14.13 13.25
C VAL A 332 8.18 14.06 11.76
N LEU A 333 9.45 13.99 11.39
CA LEU A 333 9.97 13.85 10.04
C LEU A 333 10.27 12.37 9.83
N LEU A 334 9.43 11.69 9.07
CA LEU A 334 9.54 10.24 8.83
C LEU A 334 10.17 9.97 7.48
N GLN A 335 11.08 8.99 7.45
CA GLN A 335 11.63 8.39 6.24
C GLN A 335 11.17 6.93 6.15
N GLU A 336 11.12 6.40 4.92
CA GLU A 336 10.64 5.04 4.64
C GLU A 336 9.21 4.77 5.13
N ALA A 337 8.35 5.78 5.01
CA ALA A 337 6.94 5.68 5.36
C ALA A 337 6.14 5.09 4.19
N GLY A 338 6.07 3.76 4.15
CA GLY A 338 5.33 3.01 3.15
C GLY A 338 3.80 3.11 3.29
N ARG A 339 3.14 3.02 2.14
CA ARG A 339 1.69 3.05 1.99
C ARG A 339 1.29 1.99 0.98
N GLY A 340 1.05 0.77 1.43
CA GLY A 340 0.53 -0.29 0.57
C GLY A 340 1.56 -1.28 0.02
N ALA A 341 2.79 -1.29 0.54
CA ALA A 341 3.82 -2.26 0.14
C ALA A 341 3.42 -3.71 0.50
N LEU A 342 3.87 -4.69 -0.29
CA LEU A 342 3.53 -6.10 -0.02
C LEU A 342 4.24 -6.63 1.24
N THR A 343 5.46 -6.15 1.52
CA THR A 343 6.23 -6.50 2.72
C THR A 343 5.53 -6.10 4.01
N SER A 344 4.82 -4.97 4.02
CA SER A 344 3.97 -4.54 5.12
C SER A 344 2.52 -5.02 4.97
N GLY A 345 2.26 -6.03 4.12
CA GLY A 345 0.93 -6.60 3.80
C GLY A 345 -0.12 -5.58 3.48
N THR A 346 0.29 -4.61 2.67
CA THR A 346 -0.50 -3.48 2.18
C THR A 346 -0.95 -2.51 3.27
N THR A 347 -0.23 -2.45 4.41
CA THR A 347 -0.52 -1.49 5.48
C THR A 347 -0.22 -0.06 4.99
N ASP A 348 -1.10 0.89 5.30
CA ASP A 348 -0.83 2.32 5.18
C ASP A 348 -0.22 2.81 6.50
N VAL A 349 1.11 2.62 6.65
CA VAL A 349 1.83 2.92 7.90
C VAL A 349 1.68 4.40 8.26
N GLY A 350 1.74 5.29 7.28
CA GLY A 350 1.56 6.73 7.48
C GLY A 350 0.19 7.09 8.06
N VAL A 351 -0.90 6.58 7.47
CA VAL A 351 -2.26 6.84 7.97
C VAL A 351 -2.48 6.16 9.32
N TRP A 352 -1.94 4.96 9.52
CA TRP A 352 -2.03 4.26 10.79
C TRP A 352 -1.38 5.06 11.93
N LEU A 353 -0.13 5.51 11.76
CA LEU A 353 0.59 6.34 12.74
C LEU A 353 -0.13 7.66 13.00
N SER A 354 -0.60 8.33 11.95
CA SER A 354 -1.38 9.57 12.05
C SER A 354 -2.59 9.41 12.97
N ARG A 355 -3.35 8.32 12.82
CA ARG A 355 -4.50 8.02 13.67
C ARG A 355 -4.10 7.61 15.08
N ARG A 356 -3.10 6.74 15.24
CA ARG A 356 -2.62 6.28 16.54
C ARG A 356 -2.04 7.40 17.41
N LEU A 357 -1.46 8.44 16.78
CA LEU A 357 -0.86 9.58 17.47
C LEU A 357 -1.77 10.83 17.49
N GLY A 358 -2.89 10.81 16.75
CA GLY A 358 -3.77 11.97 16.60
C GLY A 358 -3.16 13.12 15.80
N MET A 359 -2.13 12.86 14.99
CA MET A 359 -1.35 13.88 14.26
C MET A 359 -1.78 13.94 12.79
N LYS A 360 -1.66 15.11 12.15
CA LYS A 360 -1.93 15.26 10.71
C LYS A 360 -0.79 14.64 9.90
N LEU A 361 -1.13 13.85 8.89
CA LEU A 361 -0.19 13.31 7.92
C LEU A 361 -0.02 14.24 6.72
N ILE A 362 1.22 14.48 6.35
CA ILE A 362 1.64 15.06 5.07
C ILE A 362 2.64 14.08 4.49
N TRP A 363 2.38 13.56 3.30
CA TRP A 363 3.20 12.51 2.71
C TRP A 363 3.65 12.91 1.30
N GLY A 364 4.87 12.52 0.94
CA GLY A 364 5.47 12.76 -0.37
C GLY A 364 6.08 11.47 -0.93
N PRO A 365 5.79 11.11 -2.19
CA PRO A 365 6.28 9.87 -2.78
C PRO A 365 7.79 9.91 -3.04
N ALA A 366 8.46 8.80 -2.73
CA ALA A 366 9.81 8.44 -3.15
C ALA A 366 9.78 7.01 -3.72
N ALA A 367 10.67 6.69 -4.64
CA ALA A 367 10.76 5.47 -5.45
C ALA A 367 9.56 5.27 -6.40
N ASP A 368 8.34 5.28 -5.87
CA ASP A 368 7.08 5.15 -6.56
C ASP A 368 5.93 5.82 -5.78
N GLY A 369 4.68 5.48 -6.09
CA GLY A 369 3.50 6.04 -5.42
C GLY A 369 3.18 5.42 -4.06
N GLN A 370 3.97 4.46 -3.57
CA GLN A 370 3.70 3.65 -2.38
C GLN A 370 4.77 3.83 -1.30
N PHE A 371 6.00 4.13 -1.68
CA PHE A 371 7.08 4.43 -0.75
C PHE A 371 7.33 5.94 -0.66
N GLY A 372 7.87 6.44 0.45
CA GLY A 372 8.02 7.88 0.61
C GLY A 372 8.47 8.39 1.97
N ASN A 373 8.46 9.71 2.06
CA ASN A 373 8.74 10.46 3.28
C ASN A 373 7.45 11.09 3.79
N ALA A 374 7.36 11.28 5.11
CA ALA A 374 6.19 11.87 5.74
C ALA A 374 6.54 12.91 6.80
N ILE A 375 5.57 13.76 7.10
CA ILE A 375 5.56 14.65 8.24
C ILE A 375 4.28 14.35 9.03
N LEU A 376 4.43 13.99 10.30
CA LEU A 376 3.32 13.97 11.26
C LEU A 376 3.41 15.23 12.11
N THR A 377 2.29 15.95 12.26
CA THR A 377 2.29 17.15 13.12
C THR A 377 0.97 17.39 13.86
N SER A 378 1.07 17.89 15.09
CA SER A 378 -0.07 18.46 15.83
C SER A 378 -0.28 19.96 15.56
N LEU A 379 0.66 20.61 14.86
CA LEU A 379 0.62 22.04 14.58
C LEU A 379 -0.29 22.37 13.38
N PRO A 380 -0.85 23.59 13.30
CA PRO A 380 -1.60 24.01 12.13
C PRO A 380 -0.71 24.11 10.88
N VAL A 381 -1.02 23.30 9.87
CA VAL A 381 -0.38 23.33 8.55
C VAL A 381 -0.92 24.51 7.76
N ARG A 382 -0.04 25.38 7.27
CA ARG A 382 -0.40 26.54 6.42
C ARG A 382 -0.21 26.26 4.94
N LYS A 383 0.85 25.53 4.60
CA LYS A 383 1.17 25.09 3.25
C LYS A 383 2.02 23.82 3.35
N SER A 384 1.96 22.98 2.35
CA SER A 384 2.81 21.79 2.25
C SER A 384 3.07 21.48 0.78
N GLY A 385 4.06 20.64 0.55
CA GLY A 385 4.38 20.10 -0.76
C GLY A 385 5.37 18.97 -0.67
N SER A 386 5.69 18.39 -1.81
CA SER A 386 6.69 17.35 -1.96
C SER A 386 7.33 17.46 -3.33
N GLY A 387 8.51 16.88 -3.50
CA GLY A 387 9.19 16.78 -4.77
C GLY A 387 9.97 15.49 -4.87
N ARG A 388 10.00 14.91 -6.07
CA ARG A 388 10.92 13.84 -6.42
C ARG A 388 12.20 14.44 -6.98
N MET A 389 13.32 13.82 -6.64
CA MET A 389 14.64 14.17 -7.18
C MET A 389 14.88 13.39 -8.47
N SER A 390 15.94 13.76 -9.20
CA SER A 390 16.35 13.00 -10.38
C SER A 390 16.71 11.58 -9.99
N ARG A 391 16.39 10.61 -10.85
CA ARG A 391 16.82 9.22 -10.63
C ARG A 391 18.32 9.13 -10.87
N GLY A 392 19.06 8.60 -9.89
CA GLY A 392 20.48 8.25 -10.03
C GLY A 392 20.69 7.00 -10.90
N ASP A 393 21.96 6.70 -11.18
CA ASP A 393 22.37 5.59 -12.04
C ASP A 393 22.15 4.21 -11.39
N TRP A 394 22.10 4.17 -10.06
CA TRP A 394 22.11 2.92 -9.28
C TRP A 394 20.81 2.60 -8.53
N SER A 395 19.81 3.50 -8.50
CA SER A 395 18.80 3.42 -7.43
C SER A 395 17.35 3.82 -7.78
N GLN A 396 16.54 3.84 -6.72
CA GLN A 396 15.18 4.34 -6.64
C GLN A 396 15.17 5.88 -6.70
N ILE A 397 14.06 6.46 -7.16
CA ILE A 397 13.90 7.92 -7.13
C ILE A 397 13.86 8.40 -5.67
N ARG A 398 14.78 9.26 -5.23
CA ARG A 398 14.64 9.92 -3.91
C ARG A 398 13.70 11.12 -3.98
N GLY A 399 13.35 11.66 -2.82
CA GLY A 399 12.41 12.78 -2.74
C GLY A 399 12.37 13.42 -1.36
N TYR A 400 11.65 14.52 -1.27
CA TYR A 400 11.43 15.26 -0.03
C TYR A 400 9.95 15.60 0.13
N VAL A 401 9.54 15.78 1.38
CA VAL A 401 8.25 16.37 1.75
C VAL A 401 8.51 17.55 2.68
N TRP A 402 7.72 18.60 2.55
CA TRP A 402 7.85 19.80 3.37
C TRP A 402 6.51 20.37 3.81
N ALA A 403 6.54 21.09 4.93
CA ALA A 403 5.39 21.77 5.48
C ALA A 403 5.78 23.10 6.12
N ARG A 404 4.95 24.13 5.89
CA ARG A 404 4.96 25.37 6.64
C ARG A 404 3.98 25.29 7.79
N LEU A 405 4.48 25.29 9.01
CA LEU A 405 3.72 25.11 10.23
C LEU A 405 3.56 26.44 10.97
N ALA A 406 2.40 26.65 11.59
CA ALA A 406 2.18 27.79 12.47
C ALA A 406 2.73 27.50 13.88
N VAL A 407 3.57 28.40 14.38
CA VAL A 407 4.17 28.35 15.72
C VAL A 407 3.87 29.67 16.43
N GLY A 408 2.79 29.71 17.20
CA GLY A 408 2.27 30.97 17.75
C GLY A 408 1.91 31.97 16.65
N LYS A 409 2.60 33.13 16.64
CA LYS A 409 2.45 34.17 15.59
C LYS A 409 3.46 34.03 14.44
N ALA A 410 4.40 33.09 14.54
CA ALA A 410 5.43 32.84 13.54
C ALA A 410 5.10 31.60 12.70
N THR A 411 5.91 31.37 11.67
CA THR A 411 5.93 30.13 10.91
C THR A 411 7.31 29.48 10.97
N MET A 412 7.32 28.17 10.84
CA MET A 412 8.51 27.35 10.70
C MET A 412 8.30 26.40 9.52
N ASP A 413 9.28 26.33 8.63
CA ASP A 413 9.28 25.36 7.53
C ASP A 413 10.01 24.10 8.01
N VAL A 414 9.46 22.93 7.72
CA VAL A 414 10.05 21.63 8.09
C VAL A 414 10.11 20.73 6.88
N TRP A 415 11.21 20.00 6.72
CA TRP A 415 11.50 19.16 5.57
C TRP A 415 11.98 17.78 6.03
N SER A 416 11.39 16.73 5.45
CA SER A 416 11.83 15.33 5.61
C SER A 416 12.40 14.83 4.29
N THR A 417 13.58 14.22 4.32
CA THR A 417 14.24 13.63 3.14
C THR A 417 14.93 12.32 3.49
N HIS A 418 15.13 11.46 2.50
CA HIS A 418 15.94 10.25 2.59
C HIS A 418 16.81 10.20 1.33
N LEU A 419 18.13 10.25 1.51
CA LEU A 419 19.10 10.27 0.43
C LEU A 419 19.54 8.87 0.00
N GLU A 420 20.31 8.80 -1.07
CA GLU A 420 20.82 7.54 -1.58
C GLU A 420 21.76 6.82 -0.60
N GLY A 421 21.51 5.52 -0.41
CA GLY A 421 22.31 4.66 0.46
C GLY A 421 23.43 3.95 -0.30
N GLY A 422 24.48 3.56 0.42
CA GLY A 422 25.63 2.82 -0.11
C GLY A 422 26.92 3.63 -0.14
N ASP A 423 28.03 2.95 0.10
CA ASP A 423 29.35 3.57 0.28
C ASP A 423 29.86 4.25 -1.01
N ASP A 424 29.44 3.75 -2.18
CA ASP A 424 29.85 4.23 -3.50
C ASP A 424 28.90 5.28 -4.12
N GLN A 425 27.93 5.79 -3.35
CA GLN A 425 26.89 6.71 -3.83
C GLN A 425 27.09 8.19 -3.42
N ALA A 426 28.32 8.57 -3.06
CA ALA A 426 28.66 9.95 -2.67
C ALA A 426 28.28 11.02 -3.71
N ASP A 427 28.54 10.73 -4.99
CA ASP A 427 28.20 11.64 -6.08
C ASP A 427 26.68 11.79 -6.25
N GLU A 428 25.90 10.71 -6.03
CA GLU A 428 24.44 10.78 -6.07
C GLU A 428 23.90 11.62 -4.92
N ARG A 429 24.35 11.35 -3.69
CA ARG A 429 23.97 12.15 -2.52
C ARG A 429 24.29 13.62 -2.73
N SER A 430 25.43 13.95 -3.35
CA SER A 430 25.78 15.33 -3.70
C SER A 430 24.78 15.96 -4.69
N ARG A 431 24.35 15.23 -5.72
CA ARG A 431 23.32 15.68 -6.67
C ARG A 431 21.97 15.92 -5.98
N GLU A 432 21.59 15.02 -5.07
CA GLU A 432 20.36 15.07 -4.29
C GLU A 432 20.35 16.24 -3.30
N ILE A 433 21.44 16.45 -2.56
CA ILE A 433 21.62 17.60 -1.65
C ILE A 433 21.52 18.91 -2.44
N ALA A 434 22.16 19.00 -3.61
CA ALA A 434 22.05 20.18 -4.45
C ALA A 434 20.60 20.40 -4.94
N ALA A 435 19.85 19.34 -5.24
CA ALA A 435 18.43 19.44 -5.59
C ALA A 435 17.57 19.88 -4.41
N LEU A 436 17.83 19.37 -3.22
CA LEU A 436 17.16 19.75 -1.97
C LEU A 436 17.39 21.22 -1.65
N LEU A 437 18.64 21.69 -1.70
CA LEU A 437 19.00 23.08 -1.43
C LEU A 437 18.35 24.04 -2.44
N ARG A 438 18.33 23.68 -3.73
CA ARG A 438 17.62 24.45 -4.76
C ARG A 438 16.12 24.54 -4.49
N ALA A 439 15.50 23.45 -4.06
CA ALA A 439 14.08 23.41 -3.73
C ALA A 439 13.74 24.21 -2.47
N TRP A 440 14.61 24.15 -1.45
CA TRP A 440 14.47 24.92 -0.21
C TRP A 440 14.59 26.42 -0.45
N GLY A 441 15.57 26.85 -1.24
CA GLY A 441 15.73 28.24 -1.67
C GLY A 441 16.09 29.22 -0.55
N GLY A 442 16.67 28.75 0.56
CA GLY A 442 17.18 29.62 1.62
C GLY A 442 16.10 30.23 2.53
N ALA A 443 14.93 29.60 2.65
CA ALA A 443 13.86 30.13 3.51
C ALA A 443 14.32 30.17 5.00
N PRO A 444 14.10 31.30 5.71
CA PRO A 444 14.47 31.41 7.12
C PRO A 444 13.56 30.53 7.98
N ARG A 445 13.99 30.23 9.22
CA ARG A 445 13.23 29.40 10.19
C ARG A 445 12.86 28.03 9.62
N THR A 446 13.82 27.40 8.96
CA THR A 446 13.66 26.09 8.35
C THR A 446 14.37 25.03 9.17
N ILE A 447 13.75 23.87 9.33
CA ILE A 447 14.37 22.65 9.80
C ILE A 447 14.37 21.64 8.66
N ILE A 448 15.52 21.06 8.37
CA ILE A 448 15.68 19.97 7.40
C ILE A 448 16.23 18.78 8.16
N GLY A 449 15.48 17.68 8.18
CA GLY A 449 15.92 16.46 8.84
C GLY A 449 15.66 15.22 8.01
N GLY A 450 16.40 14.17 8.30
CA GLY A 450 16.18 12.87 7.70
C GLY A 450 17.39 11.96 7.73
N ASP A 451 17.31 10.92 6.92
CA ASP A 451 18.39 9.97 6.69
C ASP A 451 19.23 10.43 5.51
N PHE A 452 20.44 10.90 5.79
CA PHE A 452 21.38 11.36 4.77
C PHE A 452 22.36 10.27 4.35
N GLN A 453 22.30 9.08 4.96
CA GLN A 453 23.16 7.94 4.63
C GLN A 453 24.65 8.28 4.61
N THR A 454 25.08 9.19 5.48
CA THR A 454 26.47 9.67 5.53
C THR A 454 26.84 10.13 6.93
N ASP A 455 28.08 9.83 7.32
CA ASP A 455 28.64 10.18 8.62
C ASP A 455 29.08 11.65 8.73
N ALA A 456 29.41 12.05 9.95
CA ALA A 456 29.91 13.38 10.27
C ALA A 456 31.18 13.72 9.47
N GLY A 457 31.21 14.91 8.85
CA GLY A 457 32.41 15.41 8.16
C GLY A 457 32.57 14.94 6.72
N SER A 458 31.60 14.21 6.16
CA SER A 458 31.59 13.91 4.73
C SER A 458 31.46 15.19 3.87
N PRO A 459 32.11 15.26 2.70
CA PRO A 459 32.00 16.40 1.79
C PRO A 459 30.56 16.73 1.39
N GLU A 460 29.74 15.69 1.20
CA GLU A 460 28.33 15.83 0.80
C GLU A 460 27.53 16.51 1.91
N LEU A 461 27.74 16.12 3.18
CA LEU A 461 27.08 16.74 4.32
C LEU A 461 27.57 18.18 4.55
N ALA A 462 28.86 18.45 4.33
CA ALA A 462 29.41 19.81 4.42
C ALA A 462 28.75 20.77 3.44
N ALA A 463 28.34 20.30 2.25
CA ALA A 463 27.63 21.13 1.27
C ALA A 463 26.26 21.64 1.78
N LEU A 464 25.66 21.01 2.79
CA LEU A 464 24.44 21.54 3.42
C LEU A 464 24.73 22.80 4.23
N THR A 465 25.91 22.92 4.83
CA THR A 465 26.28 24.05 5.72
C THR A 465 27.15 25.09 5.02
N ASP A 466 27.92 24.69 4.02
CA ASP A 466 28.87 25.54 3.30
C ASP A 466 28.14 26.50 2.36
N GLY A 467 28.27 27.79 2.62
CA GLY A 467 27.60 28.83 1.82
C GLY A 467 26.08 28.91 2.03
N THR A 468 25.56 28.26 3.07
CA THR A 468 24.16 28.35 3.49
C THR A 468 24.03 28.82 4.94
N ASP A 469 22.80 29.14 5.33
CA ASP A 469 22.44 29.47 6.72
C ASP A 469 22.11 28.21 7.56
N LEU A 470 22.21 27.00 7.00
CA LEU A 470 21.93 25.77 7.74
C LEU A 470 23.08 25.43 8.68
N ARG A 471 22.73 25.00 9.89
CA ARG A 471 23.65 24.51 10.91
C ARG A 471 23.12 23.20 11.48
N SER A 472 24.02 22.26 11.77
CA SER A 472 23.65 21.02 12.44
C SER A 472 23.02 21.33 13.81
N ALA A 473 21.96 20.61 14.14
CA ALA A 473 21.28 20.73 15.43
C ALA A 473 22.00 19.98 16.55
N ALA A 474 23.04 19.21 16.24
CA ALA A 474 23.88 18.56 17.25
C ALA A 474 24.56 19.61 18.15
N LEU A 475 24.30 19.54 19.46
CA LEU A 475 24.87 20.48 20.43
C LEU A 475 26.27 20.05 20.87
N GLY A 476 27.20 21.00 20.96
CA GLY A 476 28.55 20.75 21.50
C GLY A 476 29.49 19.94 20.59
N GLY A 477 29.15 19.76 19.30
CA GLY A 477 29.97 19.03 18.34
C GLY A 477 29.96 17.50 18.52
N GLN A 478 29.06 16.96 19.34
CA GLN A 478 28.89 15.53 19.53
C GLN A 478 27.74 15.02 18.66
N ALA A 479 28.08 14.23 17.64
CA ALA A 479 27.11 13.45 16.88
C ALA A 479 26.97 12.07 17.54
N TYR A 480 25.79 11.74 18.06
CA TYR A 480 25.54 10.42 18.64
C TYR A 480 25.19 9.42 17.54
N PRO A 481 25.61 8.14 17.67
CA PRO A 481 25.21 7.09 16.74
C PRO A 481 23.70 7.00 16.60
N THR A 482 23.23 6.94 15.35
CA THR A 482 21.80 6.79 15.02
C THR A 482 21.46 5.38 14.56
N ARG A 483 22.42 4.46 14.60
CA ARG A 483 22.23 3.04 14.27
C ARG A 483 22.89 2.11 15.30
N PRO A 484 22.44 0.85 15.43
CA PRO A 484 23.05 -0.13 16.33
C PRO A 484 24.53 -0.46 16.05
N ASP A 485 24.97 -0.30 14.81
CA ASP A 485 26.35 -0.53 14.37
C ASP A 485 27.33 0.60 14.75
N GLY A 486 26.82 1.71 15.29
CA GLY A 486 27.63 2.86 15.71
C GLY A 486 27.73 3.99 14.69
N SER A 487 27.17 3.83 13.48
CA SER A 487 27.16 4.87 12.45
C SER A 487 26.16 6.00 12.74
N THR A 488 26.35 7.16 12.09
CA THR A 488 25.50 8.35 12.25
C THR A 488 25.00 8.82 10.90
N HIS A 489 23.86 8.29 10.46
CA HIS A 489 23.29 8.60 9.15
C HIS A 489 22.14 9.61 9.21
N ASP A 490 21.53 9.78 10.38
CA ASP A 490 20.37 10.65 10.56
C ASP A 490 20.77 12.01 11.11
N TRP A 491 20.33 13.07 10.43
CA TRP A 491 20.73 14.44 10.74
C TRP A 491 19.54 15.38 10.80
N ILE A 492 19.66 16.42 11.62
CA ILE A 492 18.75 17.56 11.65
C ILE A 492 19.56 18.85 11.53
N PHE A 493 19.15 19.71 10.63
CA PHE A 493 19.72 21.03 10.37
C PHE A 493 18.67 22.11 10.62
N GLY A 494 19.10 23.25 11.18
CA GLY A 494 18.27 24.44 11.36
C GLY A 494 18.88 25.64 10.63
N SER A 495 18.04 26.47 10.01
CA SER A 495 18.46 27.77 9.44
C SER A 495 18.31 28.93 10.44
N ASP A 496 18.73 30.12 10.03
CA ASP A 496 18.58 31.35 10.80
C ASP A 496 17.17 31.55 11.38
N GLY A 497 17.11 31.93 12.66
CA GLY A 497 15.87 32.07 13.43
C GLY A 497 15.34 30.77 14.06
N VAL A 498 16.06 29.66 13.92
CA VAL A 498 15.88 28.42 14.69
C VAL A 498 16.97 28.33 15.76
N LEU A 499 16.60 28.45 17.03
CA LEU A 499 17.52 28.18 18.14
C LEU A 499 17.30 26.77 18.67
N VAL A 500 18.29 25.89 18.52
CA VAL A 500 18.28 24.57 19.14
C VAL A 500 18.64 24.71 20.62
N THR A 501 17.81 24.12 21.49
CA THR A 501 17.93 24.21 22.95
C THR A 501 18.15 22.87 23.63
N ASP A 502 17.94 21.78 22.89
CA ASP A 502 18.00 20.40 23.37
C ASP A 502 18.23 19.47 22.17
N TYR A 503 19.02 18.42 22.35
CA TYR A 503 19.38 17.43 21.34
C TYR A 503 19.61 16.07 22.01
N GLU A 504 18.92 15.03 21.55
CA GLU A 504 19.11 13.65 22.01
C GLU A 504 18.86 12.63 20.89
N VAL A 505 19.45 11.44 21.04
CA VAL A 505 19.23 10.28 20.16
C VAL A 505 18.81 9.09 21.04
N PRO A 506 17.50 8.90 21.29
CA PRO A 506 17.03 7.82 22.14
C PRO A 506 17.11 6.48 21.41
N LYS A 507 17.76 5.50 22.05
CA LYS A 507 17.85 4.14 21.51
C LYS A 507 16.50 3.44 21.50
N SER A 508 16.27 2.64 20.45
CA SER A 508 15.02 1.91 20.21
C SER A 508 15.29 0.72 19.31
N ASP A 509 14.57 -0.38 19.53
CA ASP A 509 14.62 -1.57 18.66
C ASP A 509 13.49 -1.59 17.62
N ALA A 510 12.63 -0.55 17.63
CA ALA A 510 11.45 -0.47 16.76
C ALA A 510 11.78 -0.18 15.27
N SER A 511 13.03 0.20 14.99
CA SER A 511 13.60 0.40 13.65
C SER A 511 15.09 0.03 13.72
N ASP A 512 15.73 -0.20 12.58
CA ASP A 512 17.19 -0.30 12.47
C ASP A 512 17.90 1.06 12.60
N HIS A 513 17.12 2.15 12.69
CA HIS A 513 17.57 3.48 13.09
C HIS A 513 17.06 3.87 14.49
N TYR A 514 17.81 4.75 15.15
CA TYR A 514 17.40 5.49 16.34
C TYR A 514 16.90 6.87 15.89
N PRO A 515 15.78 7.36 16.43
CA PRO A 515 15.32 8.70 16.10
C PRO A 515 16.27 9.78 16.61
N VAL A 516 16.28 10.94 15.95
CA VAL A 516 16.99 12.15 16.39
C VAL A 516 15.97 13.17 16.87
N ALA A 517 16.05 13.58 18.14
CA ALA A 517 15.10 14.51 18.74
C ALA A 517 15.77 15.84 19.07
N VAL A 518 15.10 16.95 18.74
CA VAL A 518 15.56 18.30 19.06
C VAL A 518 14.43 19.16 19.59
N THR A 519 14.73 20.02 20.56
CA THR A 519 13.81 21.11 20.95
C THR A 519 14.34 22.41 20.38
N VAL A 520 13.52 23.05 19.56
CA VAL A 520 13.83 24.35 18.94
C VAL A 520 12.96 25.45 19.49
N ARG A 521 13.48 26.67 19.52
CA ARG A 521 12.72 27.90 19.77
C ARG A 521 12.72 28.76 18.52
N ILE A 522 11.52 29.16 18.09
CA ILE A 522 11.32 30.02 16.92
C ILE A 522 11.23 31.48 17.37
N GLY A 523 12.18 32.31 16.95
CA GLY A 523 12.33 33.69 17.41
C GLY A 523 13.22 34.55 16.50
N ARG A 524 13.23 35.87 16.73
CA ARG A 524 14.25 36.77 16.14
C ARG A 524 15.54 36.68 16.94
#